data_AF-A0A7S0VDP8-F1
#
_entry.id   AF-A0A7S0VDP8-F1
#
_cell.length_a   1.000
_cell.length_b   1.000
_cell.length_c   1.000
_cell.angle_alpha   90.00
_cell.angle_beta   90.00
_cell.angle_gamma   90.00
#
_symmetry.space_group_name_H-M   'P 1'
#
loop_
_entity.id
_entity.type
_entity.pdbx_description
1 polymer ?
#
loop_
_entity_poly.entity_id
_entity_poly.type
_entity_poly.pdbx_seq_one_letter_code
_entity_poly.pdbx_strand_id
1 'polypeptide(L)'
;GVAGQVVTVVGSDFRAGTGLSCRFGVETASRPQLVSSTHVICVAPSHSAGAVRVDVSNNGVDWGASAGRFSYEVADGVWQLSPTHGPVSGGTTVNLTVVGPPANYSGVYCVFGATGVA
;
A
#
# COMPACT_ATOMS: atom_id res chain seq x y z
N GLY A 1 0.43 1.96 2.59
CA GLY A 1 0.40 0.96 1.53
C GLY A 1 1.42 -0.12 1.79
N VAL A 2 1.12 -1.35 1.37
CA VAL A 2 2.05 -2.49 1.49
C VAL A 2 3.23 -2.27 0.52
N ALA A 3 4.46 -2.41 1.02
CA ALA A 3 5.65 -2.38 0.18
C ALA A 3 5.63 -3.57 -0.80
N GLY A 4 6.05 -3.38 -2.05
CA GLY A 4 6.23 -4.49 -2.98
C GLY A 4 5.05 -4.78 -3.93
N GLN A 5 4.07 -3.88 -4.05
CA GLN A 5 3.07 -4.00 -5.11
C GLN A 5 3.72 -3.80 -6.49
N VAL A 6 3.35 -4.67 -7.42
CA VAL A 6 3.85 -4.66 -8.79
C VAL A 6 2.93 -3.82 -9.66
N VAL A 7 3.50 -2.82 -10.34
CA VAL A 7 2.77 -1.90 -11.21
C VAL A 7 3.29 -2.05 -12.63
N THR A 8 2.39 -2.36 -13.57
CA THR A 8 2.72 -2.36 -14.99
C THR A 8 2.46 -0.96 -15.56
N VAL A 9 3.52 -0.34 -16.07
CA VAL A 9 3.45 0.96 -16.75
C VAL A 9 3.46 0.72 -18.25
N VAL A 10 2.44 1.26 -18.92
CA VAL A 10 2.29 1.21 -20.38
C VAL A 10 2.64 2.58 -20.96
N GLY A 11 3.45 2.58 -22.01
CA GLY A 11 3.95 3.79 -22.66
C GLY A 11 4.61 3.48 -23.99
N SER A 12 5.60 4.27 -24.38
CA SER A 12 6.38 4.08 -25.60
C SER A 12 7.86 4.37 -25.35
N ASP A 13 8.70 3.82 -26.24
CA ASP A 13 10.14 4.07 -26.29
C ASP A 13 10.92 3.74 -25.01
N PHE A 14 10.46 2.77 -24.23
CA PHE A 14 11.25 2.24 -23.11
C PHE A 14 12.46 1.46 -23.61
N ARG A 15 13.62 1.70 -23.00
CA ARG A 15 14.91 1.14 -23.43
C ARG A 15 15.61 0.46 -22.27
N ALA A 16 16.28 -0.65 -22.58
CA ALA A 16 17.12 -1.32 -21.60
C ALA A 16 18.35 -0.44 -21.33
N GLY A 17 18.66 -0.22 -20.06
CA GLY A 17 19.80 0.58 -19.65
C GLY A 17 19.86 0.72 -18.14
N THR A 18 21.03 1.10 -17.63
CA THR A 18 21.25 1.33 -16.20
C THR A 18 20.48 2.55 -15.68
N GLY A 19 20.06 3.46 -16.56
CA GLY A 19 19.25 4.63 -16.24
C GLY A 19 17.74 4.38 -16.22
N LEU A 20 17.26 3.21 -16.65
CA LEU A 20 15.84 2.89 -16.62
C LEU A 20 15.34 2.83 -15.17
N SER A 21 14.37 3.67 -14.83
CA SER A 21 13.91 3.88 -13.44
C SER A 21 12.44 4.30 -13.36
N CYS A 22 11.75 3.91 -12.28
CA CYS A 22 10.36 4.33 -12.01
C CYS A 22 10.25 5.11 -10.70
N ARG A 23 9.61 6.28 -10.73
CA ARG A 23 9.43 7.15 -9.56
C ARG A 23 7.97 7.22 -9.15
N PHE A 24 7.72 7.12 -7.85
CA PHE A 24 6.40 7.22 -7.25
C PHE A 24 6.31 8.51 -6.43
N GLY A 25 5.73 9.56 -7.00
CA GLY A 25 5.72 10.89 -6.39
C GLY A 25 7.11 11.51 -6.34
N VAL A 26 7.61 11.80 -5.15
CA VAL A 26 8.96 12.34 -4.90
C VAL A 26 9.95 11.27 -4.43
N GLU A 27 9.46 10.08 -4.06
CA GLU A 27 10.26 8.96 -3.58
C GLU A 27 10.86 8.17 -4.74
N THR A 28 12.13 7.81 -4.59
CA THR A 28 13.01 7.52 -5.73
C THR A 28 13.02 6.05 -6.15
N ALA A 29 12.87 5.85 -7.47
CA ALA A 29 13.43 4.81 -8.33
C ALA A 29 13.57 3.38 -7.78
N SER A 30 12.53 2.56 -7.96
CA SER A 30 12.76 1.10 -8.07
C SER A 30 13.44 0.81 -9.42
N ARG A 31 14.44 -0.08 -9.46
CA ARG A 31 14.92 -0.64 -10.74
C ARG A 31 13.80 -1.48 -11.35
N PRO A 32 13.27 -1.11 -12.52
CA PRO A 32 12.15 -1.83 -13.09
C PRO A 32 12.61 -2.94 -14.03
N GLN A 33 11.71 -3.86 -14.32
CA GLN A 33 11.88 -4.86 -15.34
C GLN A 33 11.30 -4.37 -16.67
N LEU A 34 12.14 -4.22 -17.68
CA LEU A 34 11.69 -3.96 -19.03
C LEU A 34 11.05 -5.22 -19.62
N VAL A 35 9.80 -5.13 -20.07
CA VAL A 35 9.11 -6.23 -20.76
C VAL A 35 9.14 -6.01 -22.27
N SER A 36 8.90 -4.78 -22.71
CA SER A 36 9.01 -4.37 -24.11
C SER A 36 9.21 -2.85 -24.20
N SER A 37 9.41 -2.32 -25.41
CA SER A 37 9.49 -0.86 -25.62
C SER A 37 8.22 -0.11 -25.22
N THR A 38 7.12 -0.80 -24.92
CA THR A 38 5.85 -0.21 -24.50
C THR A 38 5.40 -0.63 -23.11
N HIS A 39 6.11 -1.56 -22.45
CA HIS A 39 5.71 -2.10 -21.15
C HIS A 39 6.92 -2.23 -20.20
N VAL A 40 6.78 -1.65 -19.02
CA VAL A 40 7.76 -1.73 -17.93
C VAL A 40 7.04 -2.13 -16.65
N ILE A 41 7.65 -3.02 -15.87
CA ILE A 41 7.14 -3.44 -14.57
C ILE A 41 7.96 -2.75 -13.48
N CYS A 42 7.29 -1.95 -12.66
CA CYS A 42 7.88 -1.25 -11.52
C CYS A 42 7.39 -1.87 -10.21
N VAL A 43 8.20 -1.77 -9.15
CA VAL A 43 7.79 -2.19 -7.81
C VAL A 43 7.59 -0.96 -6.96
N ALA A 44 6.38 -0.76 -6.46
CA ALA A 44 6.03 0.38 -5.62
C ALA A 44 6.74 0.27 -4.25
N PRO A 45 7.53 1.29 -3.85
CA PRO A 45 8.15 1.33 -2.54
C PRO A 45 7.11 1.58 -1.42
N SER A 46 7.54 1.47 -0.17
CA SER A 46 6.73 1.94 0.96
C SER A 46 6.47 3.45 0.85
N HIS A 47 5.21 3.86 0.99
CA HIS A 47 4.82 5.27 0.98
C HIS A 47 3.63 5.49 1.92
N SER A 48 3.49 6.73 2.39
CA SER A 48 2.32 7.19 3.14
C SER A 48 1.05 7.08 2.29
N ALA A 49 -0.12 7.04 2.94
CA ALA A 49 -1.38 6.95 2.20
C ALA A 49 -1.60 8.20 1.32
N GLY A 50 -2.12 7.99 0.11
CA GLY A 50 -2.40 9.06 -0.85
C GLY A 50 -2.07 8.71 -2.30
N ALA A 51 -2.56 9.54 -3.22
CA ALA A 51 -2.40 9.35 -4.66
C ALA A 51 -1.16 10.06 -5.21
N VAL A 52 -0.19 9.29 -5.70
CA VAL A 52 1.04 9.78 -6.32
C VAL A 52 1.03 9.59 -7.84
N ARG A 53 1.88 10.34 -8.55
CA ARG A 53 2.17 10.09 -9.97
C ARG A 53 3.23 8.99 -10.12
N VAL A 54 3.19 8.25 -11.23
CA VAL A 54 4.15 7.17 -11.51
C VAL A 54 4.93 7.49 -12.77
N ASP A 55 6.10 8.09 -12.64
CA ASP A 55 6.90 8.51 -13.78
C ASP A 55 7.96 7.46 -14.12
N VAL A 56 8.31 7.35 -15.40
CA VAL A 56 9.39 6.47 -15.88
C VAL A 56 10.44 7.31 -16.58
N SER A 57 11.70 7.00 -16.34
CA SER A 57 12.85 7.60 -17.01
C SER A 57 13.70 6.52 -17.65
N ASN A 58 14.23 6.79 -18.84
CA ASN A 58 15.21 5.91 -19.51
C ASN A 58 16.67 6.22 -19.10
N ASN A 59 16.94 7.40 -18.53
CA ASN A 59 18.28 7.89 -18.21
C ASN A 59 18.46 8.33 -16.75
N GLY A 60 17.41 8.27 -15.93
CA GLY A 60 17.39 8.72 -14.54
C GLY A 60 17.32 10.25 -14.37
N VAL A 61 17.26 11.01 -15.46
CA VAL A 61 17.30 12.48 -15.46
C VAL A 61 16.01 13.04 -16.03
N ASP A 62 15.62 12.59 -17.22
CA ASP A 62 14.42 13.00 -17.92
C ASP A 62 13.27 12.06 -17.60
N TRP A 63 12.20 12.60 -17.03
CA TRP A 63 11.05 11.82 -16.58
C TRP A 63 9.87 12.04 -17.52
N GLY A 64 9.36 10.95 -18.08
CA GLY A 64 8.11 10.99 -18.84
C GLY A 64 6.95 11.30 -17.90
N ALA A 65 6.11 12.26 -18.28
CA ALA A 65 4.90 12.57 -17.52
C ALA A 65 3.87 11.45 -17.70
N SER A 66 3.56 10.76 -16.61
CA SER A 66 2.48 9.77 -16.61
C SER A 66 1.11 10.43 -16.50
N ALA A 67 0.12 9.89 -17.23
CA ALA A 67 -1.29 10.23 -17.00
C ALA A 67 -1.87 9.46 -15.80
N GLY A 68 -1.28 8.31 -15.44
CA GLY A 68 -1.74 7.44 -14.36
C GLY A 68 -1.32 7.92 -12.97
N ARG A 69 -2.20 7.70 -12.00
CA ARG A 69 -1.89 7.89 -10.56
C ARG A 69 -1.95 6.54 -9.87
N PHE A 70 -1.03 6.33 -8.93
CA PHE A 70 -1.05 5.17 -8.04
C PHE A 70 -1.49 5.62 -6.65
N SER A 71 -2.51 4.97 -6.11
CA SER A 71 -3.05 5.27 -4.78
C SER A 71 -2.47 4.32 -3.75
N TYR A 72 -1.72 4.87 -2.80
CA TYR A 72 -1.34 4.12 -1.61
C TYR A 72 -2.51 4.13 -0.64
N GLU A 73 -3.14 2.98 -0.48
CA GLU A 73 -4.18 2.79 0.52
C GLU A 73 -3.56 2.34 1.85
N VAL A 74 -4.25 2.69 2.94
CA VAL A 74 -3.97 2.10 4.25
C VAL A 74 -4.54 0.69 4.17
N ALA A 75 -3.68 -0.33 4.28
CA ALA A 75 -4.19 -1.69 4.40
C ALA A 75 -4.98 -1.76 5.71
N ASP A 76 -6.17 -2.37 5.67
CA ASP A 76 -6.93 -2.62 6.88
C ASP A 76 -6.03 -3.36 7.89
N GLY A 77 -5.97 -2.82 9.10
CA GLY A 77 -5.25 -3.47 10.19
C GLY A 77 -5.80 -4.88 10.41
N VAL A 78 -4.93 -5.84 10.69
CA VAL A 78 -5.37 -7.15 11.16
C VAL A 78 -5.79 -7.00 12.61
N TRP A 79 -7.01 -7.39 12.92
CA TRP A 79 -7.57 -7.36 14.26
C TRP A 79 -7.35 -8.70 14.95
N GLN A 80 -6.86 -8.68 16.17
CA GLN A 80 -6.74 -9.87 17.01
C GLN A 80 -7.43 -9.63 18.34
N LEU A 81 -8.28 -10.57 18.74
CA LEU A 81 -9.02 -10.55 20.00
C LEU A 81 -8.43 -11.57 20.97
N SER A 82 -8.27 -11.20 22.25
CA SER A 82 -7.88 -12.13 23.30
C SER A 82 -8.41 -11.71 24.68
N PRO A 83 -9.04 -12.62 25.45
CA PRO A 83 -9.40 -13.99 25.09
C PRO A 83 -10.59 -14.05 24.12
N THR A 84 -10.71 -15.13 23.36
CA THR A 84 -11.82 -15.36 22.41
C THR A 84 -13.05 -16.04 23.05
N HIS A 85 -12.98 -16.34 24.35
CA HIS A 85 -14.02 -17.03 25.10
C HIS A 85 -14.11 -16.48 26.52
N GLY A 86 -15.30 -16.55 27.12
CA GLY A 86 -15.56 -16.13 28.50
C GLY A 86 -16.83 -16.78 29.06
N PRO A 87 -17.11 -16.65 30.37
CA PRO A 87 -18.30 -17.19 30.99
C PRO A 87 -19.59 -16.57 30.45
N VAL A 88 -20.68 -17.35 30.41
CA VAL A 88 -22.02 -16.84 30.06
C VAL A 88 -22.52 -15.75 31.01
N SER A 89 -21.99 -15.70 32.23
CA SER A 89 -22.27 -14.65 33.22
C SER A 89 -21.63 -13.29 32.90
N GLY A 90 -20.76 -13.23 31.88
CA GLY A 90 -20.00 -12.02 31.54
C GLY A 90 -18.83 -11.74 32.50
N GLY A 91 -18.25 -10.54 32.37
CA GLY A 91 -17.14 -10.05 33.20
C GLY A 91 -15.74 -10.25 32.61
N THR A 92 -15.62 -10.87 31.44
CA THR A 92 -14.32 -11.03 30.74
C THR A 92 -13.94 -9.75 30.01
N THR A 93 -12.83 -9.14 30.41
CA THR A 93 -12.20 -8.08 29.62
C THR A 93 -11.56 -8.69 28.37
N VAL A 94 -11.95 -8.20 27.20
CA VAL A 94 -11.38 -8.62 25.91
C VAL A 94 -10.46 -7.53 25.39
N ASN A 95 -9.22 -7.92 25.07
CA ASN A 95 -8.25 -7.04 24.45
C ASN A 95 -8.33 -7.16 22.93
N LEU A 96 -8.47 -6.01 22.27
CA LEU A 96 -8.37 -5.87 20.83
C LEU A 96 -6.99 -5.31 20.48
N THR A 97 -6.17 -6.12 19.81
CA THR A 97 -4.88 -5.69 19.27
C THR A 97 -5.03 -5.45 17.78
N VAL A 98 -4.58 -4.29 17.32
CA VAL A 98 -4.52 -3.98 15.89
C VAL A 98 -3.08 -4.09 15.41
N VAL A 99 -2.85 -4.96 14.44
CA VAL A 99 -1.56 -5.10 13.77
C VAL A 99 -1.70 -4.49 12.39
N GLY A 100 -1.16 -3.30 12.20
CA GLY A 100 -1.28 -2.58 10.94
C GLY A 100 -0.58 -1.23 10.97
N PRO A 101 -0.57 -0.51 9.83
CA PRO A 101 -0.09 0.86 9.79
C PRO A 101 -0.88 1.76 10.75
N PRO A 102 -0.32 2.92 11.17
CA PRO A 102 -1.06 3.89 11.97
C PRO A 102 -2.31 4.32 11.19
N ALA A 103 -3.48 4.03 11.74
CA ALA A 103 -4.77 4.42 11.18
C ALA A 103 -5.59 5.11 12.27
N ASN A 104 -6.59 5.90 11.86
CA ASN A 104 -7.52 6.49 12.80
C ASN A 104 -8.57 5.43 13.17
N TYR A 105 -8.41 4.84 14.36
CA TYR A 105 -9.32 3.81 14.89
C TYR A 105 -10.48 4.42 15.70
N SER A 106 -10.86 5.67 15.42
CA SER A 106 -11.99 6.30 16.09
C SER A 106 -13.30 5.59 15.75
N GLY A 107 -14.09 5.25 16.77
CA GLY A 107 -15.37 4.56 16.60
C GLY A 107 -15.29 3.04 16.50
N VAL A 108 -14.17 2.43 16.90
CA VAL A 108 -14.09 0.97 17.10
C VAL A 108 -14.77 0.61 18.42
N TYR A 109 -15.74 -0.29 18.37
CA TYR A 109 -16.40 -0.87 19.53
C TYR A 109 -16.53 -2.38 19.35
N CYS A 110 -16.52 -3.12 20.45
CA CYS A 110 -16.72 -4.56 20.40
C CYS A 110 -18.23 -4.87 20.42
N VAL A 111 -18.65 -5.83 19.59
CA VAL A 111 -20.02 -6.34 19.62
C VAL A 111 -19.99 -7.82 19.94
N PHE A 112 -20.75 -8.23 20.95
CA PHE A 112 -20.90 -9.62 21.35
C PHE A 112 -22.35 -10.03 21.13
N GLY A 113 -22.62 -10.76 20.04
CA GLY A 113 -24.00 -11.07 19.63
C GLY A 113 -24.76 -9.84 19.15
N ALA A 114 -25.96 -9.58 19.68
CA ALA A 114 -26.77 -8.39 19.38
C ALA A 114 -26.47 -7.19 20.30
N THR A 115 -25.57 -7.37 21.28
CA THR A 115 -25.29 -6.37 22.31
C THR A 115 -23.94 -5.71 22.02
N GLY A 116 -23.98 -4.42 21.69
CA GLY A 116 -22.76 -3.61 21.58
C GLY A 116 -22.22 -3.27 22.97
N VAL A 117 -20.90 -3.37 23.16
CA VAL A 117 -20.21 -2.92 24.37
C VAL A 117 -19.18 -1.87 23.93
N ALA A 118 -19.36 -0.66 24.44
CA ALA A 118 -18.47 0.48 24.18
C ALA A 118 -17.23 0.41 25.06
#